data_AF-A0A2S6GQZ8-F1
#
_entry.id   AF-A0A2S6GQZ8-F1
#
_cell.length_a   1.000
_cell.length_b   1.000
_cell.length_c   1.000
_cell.angle_alpha   90.00
_cell.angle_beta   90.00
_cell.angle_gamma   90.00
#
_symmetry.space_group_name_H-M   'P 1'
#
loop_
_entity.id
_entity.type
_entity.pdbx_description
1 polymer ?
#
loop_
_entity_poly.entity_id
_entity_poly.type
_entity_poly.pdbx_seq_one_letter_code
_entity_poly.pdbx_strand_id
1 'polypeptide(L)' 'MSSLDRTVHAIGAGLLISLGLLSPWLKDKRLKRIASNLIAVVGGVLLADAVLHLLPNAIAEFIYGSHR' A
#
# COMPACT_ATOMS: atom_id res chain seq x y z
N MET A 1 -7.75 1.09 13.86
CA MET A 1 -7.63 2.04 12.71
C MET A 1 -8.80 3.00 12.74
N SER A 2 -8.54 4.30 12.62
CA SER A 2 -9.61 5.31 12.50
C SER A 2 -10.31 5.18 11.13
N SER A 3 -11.51 5.73 11.00
CA SER A 3 -12.24 5.76 9.72
C SER A 3 -11.42 6.44 8.62
N LEU A 4 -10.66 7.48 8.97
CA LEU A 4 -9.78 8.23 8.08
C LEU A 4 -8.67 7.36 7.50
N ASP A 5 -8.06 6.52 8.35
CA ASP A 5 -6.96 5.63 7.98
C ASP A 5 -7.40 4.61 6.91
N ARG A 6 -8.60 4.00 7.10
CA ARG A 6 -9.22 3.12 6.10
C ARG A 6 -9.53 3.83 4.79
N THR A 7 -10.04 5.06 4.84
CA THR A 7 -10.34 5.84 3.64
C THR A 7 -9.08 6.16 2.84
N VAL A 8 -7.99 6.57 3.51
CA VAL A 8 -6.70 6.84 2.86
C VAL A 8 -6.13 5.57 2.23
N HIS A 9 -6.21 4.43 2.93
CA HIS A 9 -5.76 3.14 2.40
C HIS A 9 -6.56 2.71 1.17
N ALA A 10 -7.88 2.87 1.19
CA ALA A 10 -8.76 2.53 0.07
C ALA A 10 -8.49 3.43 -1.16
N ILE A 11 -8.30 4.73 -0.95
CA ILE A 11 -7.96 5.68 -2.02
C ILE A 11 -6.57 5.37 -2.58
N GLY A 12 -5.57 5.11 -1.73
CA GLY A 12 -4.22 4.75 -2.14
C GLY A 12 -4.17 3.45 -2.94
N ALA A 13 -4.90 2.42 -2.50
CA ALA A 13 -5.01 1.15 -3.21
C ALA A 13 -5.72 1.32 -4.56
N GLY A 14 -6.82 2.07 -4.61
CA GLY A 14 -7.53 2.36 -5.85
C GLY A 14 -6.64 3.11 -6.85
N LEU A 15 -5.91 4.11 -6.38
CA LEU A 15 -4.95 4.87 -7.20
C LEU A 15 -3.85 3.96 -7.76
N LEU A 16 -3.28 3.06 -6.95
CA LEU A 16 -2.26 2.10 -7.39
C LEU A 16 -2.78 1.16 -8.48
N ILE A 17 -3.99 0.63 -8.31
CA ILE A 17 -4.61 -0.27 -9.29
C ILE A 17 -4.81 0.47 -10.61
N SER A 18 -5.38 1.69 -10.57
CA SER A 18 -5.56 2.49 -11.77
C SER A 18 -4.23 2.82 -12.44
N LEU A 19 -3.22 3.28 -11.69
CA LEU A 19 -1.92 3.63 -12.26
C LEU A 19 -1.20 2.40 -12.83
N GLY A 20 -1.27 1.26 -12.16
CA GLY A 20 -0.70 -0.01 -12.64
C GLY A 20 -1.36 -0.48 -13.93
N LEU A 21 -2.68 -0.36 -14.04
CA LEU A 21 -3.44 -0.77 -15.22
C LEU A 21 -3.23 0.15 -16.43
N LEU A 22 -3.12 1.46 -16.17
CA LEU A 22 -2.88 2.48 -17.20
C LEU A 22 -1.40 2.55 -17.64
N SER A 23 -0.46 2.23 -16.75
CA SER A 23 1.00 2.24 -17.00
C SER A 23 1.44 1.56 -18.32
N PRO A 24 0.96 0.35 -18.69
CA PRO A 24 1.34 -0.29 -19.96
C PRO A 24 0.80 0.43 -21.21
N TRP A 25 -0.25 1.24 -21.08
CA TRP A 25 -0.84 2.01 -22.18
C TRP A 25 -0.12 3.35 -22.42
N LEU A 26 0.74 3.78 -21.50
CA LEU A 26 1.53 4.99 -21.62
C LEU A 26 2.71 4.77 -22.59
N LYS A 27 2.58 5.36 -23.80
CA LYS A 27 3.63 5.37 -24.84
C LYS A 27 4.76 6.35 -24.53
N ASP A 28 4.47 7.39 -23.76
CA ASP A 28 5.45 8.41 -23.37
C ASP A 28 6.34 7.87 -22.23
N LYS A 29 7.66 7.82 -22.49
CA LYS A 29 8.67 7.31 -21.55
C LYS A 29 8.76 8.13 -20.26
N ARG A 30 8.54 9.44 -20.33
CA ARG A 30 8.60 10.34 -19.16
C ARG A 30 7.41 10.08 -18.25
N LEU A 31 6.23 9.99 -18.85
CA LEU A 31 4.97 9.70 -18.19
C LEU A 31 4.96 8.29 -17.56
N LYS A 32 5.53 7.29 -18.24
CA LYS A 32 5.72 5.94 -17.68
C LYS A 32 6.65 5.94 -16.47
N ARG A 33 7.76 6.70 -16.52
CA ARG A 33 8.68 6.85 -15.37
C ARG A 33 8.01 7.53 -14.18
N ILE A 34 7.21 8.57 -14.42
CA ILE A 34 6.44 9.26 -13.37
C ILE A 34 5.44 8.29 -12.74
N ALA A 35 4.68 7.55 -13.55
CA ALA A 35 3.73 6.56 -13.06
C ALA A 35 4.42 5.46 -12.22
N SER A 36 5.54 4.91 -12.69
CA SER A 36 6.31 3.92 -11.92
C SER A 36 6.83 4.48 -10.59
N ASN A 37 7.32 5.72 -10.56
CA ASN A 37 7.75 6.34 -9.32
C ASN A 37 6.58 6.56 -8.35
N LEU A 38 5.43 7.00 -8.84
CA LEU A 38 4.21 7.15 -8.02
C LEU A 38 3.76 5.80 -7.44
N ILE A 39 3.78 4.74 -8.25
CA ILE A 39 3.46 3.38 -7.79
C ILE A 39 4.45 2.95 -6.69
N ALA A 40 5.74 3.18 -6.87
CA ALA A 40 6.77 2.82 -5.90
C ALA A 40 6.60 3.59 -4.58
N VAL A 41 6.32 4.90 -4.64
CA VAL A 41 6.12 5.73 -3.44
C VAL A 41 4.84 5.33 -2.70
N VAL A 42 3.70 5.27 -3.39
CA VAL A 42 2.42 4.95 -2.76
C VAL A 42 2.43 3.50 -2.25
N GLY A 43 2.94 2.56 -3.04
CA GLY A 43 3.10 1.17 -2.62
C GLY A 43 4.04 1.02 -1.44
N GLY A 44 5.16 1.74 -1.43
CA GLY A 44 6.12 1.74 -0.32
C GLY A 44 5.52 2.28 0.98
N VAL A 45 4.75 3.36 0.92
CA VAL A 45 4.07 3.94 2.10
C VAL A 45 3.01 2.98 2.65
N LEU A 46 2.19 2.37 1.78
CA LEU A 46 1.18 1.40 2.22
C LEU A 46 1.81 0.14 2.80
N LEU A 47 2.91 -0.34 2.21
CA LEU A 47 3.66 -1.48 2.76
C LEU A 47 4.29 -1.13 4.11
N ALA A 48 4.89 0.05 4.25
CA ALA A 48 5.46 0.49 5.51
C ALA A 48 4.39 0.60 6.61
N ASP A 49 3.24 1.20 6.30
CA ASP A 49 2.10 1.28 7.22
C ASP A 49 1.57 -0.11 7.60
N ALA A 50 1.40 -0.98 6.61
CA ALA A 50 0.98 -2.36 6.83
C ALA A 50 1.99 -3.12 7.71
N VAL A 51 3.30 -2.97 7.49
CA VAL A 51 4.32 -3.59 8.33
C VAL A 51 4.28 -3.02 9.75
N LEU A 52 4.18 -1.71 9.91
CA LEU A 52 4.17 -1.08 11.24
C LEU A 52 2.93 -1.42 12.06
N HIS A 53 1.78 -1.68 11.43
CA HIS A 53 0.54 -2.01 12.14
C HIS A 53 0.23 -3.51 12.20
N LEU A 54 0.42 -4.26 11.11
CA LEU A 54 0.08 -5.68 11.06
C LEU A 54 1.16 -6.55 11.68
N LEU A 55 2.44 -6.19 11.54
CA LEU A 55 3.53 -7.03 12.03
C LEU A 55 3.55 -7.11 13.57
N PRO A 56 3.44 -6.00 14.33
CA PRO A 56 3.40 -6.07 15.79
C PRO A 56 2.16 -6.81 16.29
N ASN A 57 1.01 -6.63 15.63
CA ASN A 57 -0.22 -7.34 15.99
C ASN A 57 -0.10 -8.85 15.73
N ALA A 58 0.47 -9.26 14.59
CA ALA A 58 0.71 -10.66 14.27
C ALA A 58 1.74 -11.30 15.22
N ILE A 59 2.79 -10.56 15.59
CA ILE A 59 3.78 -11.00 16.59
C ILE A 59 3.11 -11.13 17.97
N ALA A 60 2.31 -10.15 18.38
CA ALA A 60 1.58 -10.19 19.65
C ALA A 60 0.58 -11.36 19.68
N GLU A 61 -0.15 -11.59 18.60
CA GLU A 61 -1.05 -12.74 18.47
C GLU A 61 -0.30 -14.08 18.49
N PHE A 62 0.86 -14.16 17.85
CA PHE A 62 1.72 -15.36 17.91
C PHE A 62 2.25 -15.61 19.34
N ILE A 63 2.74 -14.58 20.03
CA ILE A 63 3.34 -14.70 21.37
C ILE A 63 2.27 -14.92 22.45
N TYR A 64 1.19 -14.15 22.44
CA TYR A 64 0.17 -14.15 23.49
C TYR A 64 -1.06 -15.01 23.16
N GLY A 65 -1.33 -15.28 21.88
CA GLY A 65 -2.43 -16.14 21.45
C GLY A 65 -2.18 -17.63 21.71
N SER A 66 -0.92 -18.05 21.94
CA SER A 66 -0.57 -19.43 22.31
C SER A 66 -0.99 -19.82 23.74
N HIS A 67 -1.53 -18.90 24.54
CA HIS A 67 -1.98 -19.15 25.91
C HIS A 67 -3.51 -19.30 26.05
N ARG A 68 -4.21 -19.54 24.94
CA ARG A 68 -5.67 -19.73 24.91
C ARG A 68 -6.06 -21.16 24.54
#